data_AF-A0A933TPA9-F1
#
_entry.id   AF-A0A933TPA9-F1
#
_cell.length_a   1.000
_cell.length_b   1.000
_cell.length_c   1.000
_cell.angle_alpha   90.00
_cell.angle_beta   90.00
_cell.angle_gamma   90.00
#
_symmetry.space_group_name_H-M   'P 1'
#
loop_
_entity.id
_entity.type
_entity.pdbx_description
1 polymer ?
#
loop_
_entity_poly.entity_id
_entity_poly.type
_entity_poly.pdbx_seq_one_letter_code
_entity_poly.pdbx_strand_id
1 'polypeptide(L)'
;MTPDAREALSKLLARRNNPDRCLRLTTVQGNYRFVLDEPIEQDITYHHEERIVLVVSDSVSRDLWGITIDCAPEDGRKKLIFRKAKQGEPFDGVKDQDGAVPPQWRANEHERLLGEIAEIGRQIATLRGGSKSALREQLQVLEAAKQEKWDAIRALWAGDGGWHKLNGTAVPARAAD
;
A
#
# COMPACT_ATOMS: atom_id res chain seq x y z
N MET A 1 -2.20 -2.15 13.67
CA MET A 1 -2.25 -2.24 15.15
C MET A 1 -1.40 -1.13 15.74
N THR A 2 -1.94 -0.37 16.70
CA THR A 2 -1.26 0.77 17.34
C THR A 2 -0.12 0.34 18.25
N PRO A 3 0.89 1.20 18.52
CA PRO A 3 1.98 0.92 19.46
C PRO A 3 1.46 0.59 20.87
N ASP A 4 0.46 1.33 21.35
CA ASP A 4 -0.15 1.14 22.66
C ASP A 4 -0.80 -0.23 22.83
N ALA A 5 -1.42 -0.75 21.76
CA ALA A 5 -1.97 -2.10 21.73
C ALA A 5 -0.86 -3.16 21.78
N ARG A 6 0.23 -2.98 21.04
CA ARG A 6 1.38 -3.90 21.06
C ARG A 6 2.02 -3.98 22.44
N GLU A 7 2.27 -2.83 23.06
CA GLU A 7 2.86 -2.75 24.40
C GLU A 7 1.94 -3.41 25.46
N ALA A 8 0.63 -3.15 25.37
CA ALA A 8 -0.36 -3.77 26.26
C ALA A 8 -0.38 -5.30 26.12
N LEU A 9 -0.29 -5.81 24.89
CA LEU A 9 -0.23 -7.24 24.62
C LEU A 9 1.07 -7.87 25.12
N SER A 10 2.20 -7.22 24.89
CA SER A 10 3.50 -7.66 25.43
C SER A 10 3.46 -7.75 26.96
N LYS A 11 2.92 -6.74 27.64
CA LYS A 11 2.73 -6.75 29.10
C LYS A 11 1.80 -7.86 29.57
N LEU A 12 0.73 -8.17 28.82
CA LEU A 12 -0.18 -9.27 29.14
C LEU A 12 0.53 -10.62 29.03
N LEU A 13 1.30 -10.81 27.97
CA LEU A 13 2.05 -12.04 27.72
C LEU A 13 3.26 -12.19 28.66
N ALA A 14 3.87 -11.09 29.11
CA ALA A 14 4.96 -11.11 30.09
C ALA A 14 4.48 -11.54 31.49
N ARG A 15 3.21 -11.29 31.84
CA ARG A 15 2.60 -11.80 33.08
C ARG A 15 2.34 -13.31 33.06
N ARG A 16 2.49 -13.96 31.90
CA ARG A 16 2.23 -15.40 31.72
C ARG A 16 3.56 -16.12 31.51
N ASN A 17 3.76 -17.23 32.22
CA ASN A 17 5.00 -18.02 32.21
C ASN A 17 5.26 -18.83 30.92
N ASN A 18 4.70 -18.43 29.78
CA ASN A 18 4.86 -19.11 28.50
C ASN A 18 5.46 -18.14 27.47
N PRO A 19 6.80 -18.09 27.32
CA PRO A 19 7.47 -17.18 26.40
C PRO A 19 7.12 -17.48 24.93
N ASP A 20 6.94 -18.76 24.59
CA ASP A 20 6.72 -19.23 23.22
C ASP A 20 5.29 -19.06 22.70
N ARG A 21 4.35 -18.69 23.59
CA ARG A 21 2.95 -18.50 23.23
C ARG A 21 2.65 -17.04 22.92
N CYS A 22 1.91 -16.85 21.85
CA CYS A 22 1.39 -15.57 21.39
C CYS A 22 -0.14 -15.56 21.48
N LEU A 23 -0.76 -14.39 21.25
CA LEU A 23 -2.21 -14.35 21.09
C LEU A 23 -2.55 -14.65 19.64
N ARG A 24 -3.42 -15.61 19.38
CA ARG A 24 -4.02 -15.86 18.07
C ARG A 24 -5.40 -15.24 18.03
N LEU A 25 -5.66 -14.47 16.98
CA LEU A 25 -6.98 -13.97 16.66
C LEU A 25 -7.73 -15.01 15.82
N THR A 26 -8.83 -15.48 16.36
CA THR A 26 -9.70 -16.49 15.73
C THR A 26 -11.11 -15.94 15.59
N THR A 27 -11.87 -16.49 14.65
CA THR A 27 -13.32 -16.25 14.53
C THR A 27 -14.06 -17.50 14.95
N VAL A 28 -15.01 -17.36 15.89
CA VAL A 28 -15.90 -18.43 16.30
C VAL A 28 -17.33 -17.92 16.12
N GLN A 29 -18.05 -18.48 15.15
CA GLN A 29 -19.44 -18.10 14.84
C GLN A 29 -19.61 -16.59 14.57
N GLY A 30 -18.65 -15.96 13.88
CA GLY A 30 -18.68 -14.53 13.56
C GLY A 30 -18.23 -13.60 14.69
N ASN A 31 -17.84 -14.14 15.85
CA ASN A 31 -17.25 -13.36 16.94
C ASN A 31 -15.74 -13.52 16.96
N TYR A 32 -15.02 -12.41 16.97
CA TYR A 32 -13.57 -12.39 17.11
C TYR A 32 -13.16 -12.73 18.55
N ARG A 33 -12.27 -13.70 18.70
CA ARG A 33 -11.76 -14.13 20.00
C ARG A 33 -10.25 -14.32 19.96
N PHE A 34 -9.60 -13.86 21.03
CA PHE A 34 -8.20 -14.12 21.27
C PHE A 34 -8.02 -15.43 22.04
N VAL A 35 -7.14 -16.29 21.53
CA VAL A 35 -6.71 -17.52 22.20
C VAL A 35 -5.19 -17.49 22.35
N LEU A 36 -4.64 -18.14 23.37
CA LEU A 36 -3.18 -18.31 23.45
C LEU A 36 -2.79 -19.50 22.60
N ASP A 37 -1.88 -19.28 21.67
CA ASP A 37 -1.45 -20.32 20.75
C ASP A 37 -0.01 -20.10 20.28
N GLU A 38 0.53 -21.09 19.59
CA GLU A 38 1.82 -21.01 18.91
C GLU A 38 1.64 -20.41 17.50
N PRO A 39 2.61 -19.62 17.02
CA PRO A 39 2.58 -19.09 15.66
C PRO A 39 2.73 -20.23 14.63
N ILE A 40 1.93 -20.20 13.57
CA ILE A 40 2.07 -21.11 12.42
C ILE A 40 2.64 -20.31 11.25
N GLU A 41 3.39 -20.97 10.37
CA GLU A 41 4.09 -20.36 9.23
C GLU A 41 3.19 -19.53 8.30
N GLN A 42 1.90 -19.88 8.20
CA GLN A 42 0.92 -19.20 7.35
C GLN A 42 0.21 -18.02 8.04
N ASP A 43 0.49 -17.76 9.31
CA ASP A 43 -0.14 -16.67 10.04
C ASP A 43 0.52 -15.32 9.76
N ILE A 44 -0.28 -14.27 9.74
CA ILE A 44 0.21 -12.91 9.79
C ILE A 44 0.65 -12.63 11.22
N THR A 45 1.95 -12.46 11.42
CA THR A 45 2.55 -12.23 12.74
C THR A 45 2.74 -10.73 13.01
N TYR A 46 2.48 -10.34 14.25
CA TYR A 46 2.73 -8.99 14.74
C TYR A 46 3.67 -9.04 15.95
N HIS A 47 4.70 -8.20 15.87
CA HIS A 47 5.79 -8.18 16.83
C HIS A 47 5.76 -6.92 17.68
N HIS A 48 6.19 -7.07 18.93
CA HIS A 48 6.61 -5.98 19.79
C HIS A 48 8.02 -6.30 20.25
N GLU A 49 9.00 -5.47 19.84
CA GLU A 49 10.42 -5.79 19.98
C GLU A 49 10.70 -7.15 19.31
N GLU A 50 11.36 -8.08 20.01
CA GLU A 50 11.72 -9.42 19.50
C GLU A 50 10.64 -10.49 19.78
N ARG A 51 9.47 -10.10 20.32
CA ARG A 51 8.42 -11.05 20.71
C ARG A 51 7.20 -10.97 19.80
N ILE A 52 6.75 -12.12 19.33
CA ILE A 52 5.45 -12.27 18.67
C ILE A 52 4.34 -12.08 19.71
N VAL A 53 3.58 -10.99 19.57
CA VAL A 53 2.50 -10.66 20.51
C VAL A 53 1.13 -11.07 19.99
N LEU A 54 0.94 -11.06 18.66
CA LEU A 54 -0.32 -11.39 18.03
C LEU A 54 -0.08 -12.12 16.71
N VAL A 55 -0.88 -13.13 16.43
CA VAL A 55 -0.97 -13.81 15.14
C VAL A 55 -2.41 -13.81 14.64
N VAL A 56 -2.57 -13.66 13.34
CA VAL A 56 -3.88 -13.65 12.67
C VAL A 56 -3.81 -14.64 11.52
N SER A 57 -4.71 -15.62 11.50
CA SER A 57 -4.75 -16.58 10.38
C SER A 57 -5.19 -15.90 9.08
N ASP A 58 -4.76 -16.42 7.93
CA ASP A 58 -5.15 -15.86 6.62
C ASP A 58 -6.67 -15.82 6.41
N SER A 59 -7.39 -16.81 6.96
CA SER A 59 -8.85 -16.82 6.92
C SER A 59 -9.49 -15.64 7.64
N VAL A 60 -8.90 -15.21 8.77
CA VAL A 60 -9.42 -14.12 9.60
C VAL A 60 -8.90 -12.77 9.12
N SER A 61 -7.70 -12.72 8.53
CA SER A 61 -7.10 -11.48 8.03
C SER A 61 -7.95 -10.82 6.94
N ARG A 62 -8.60 -11.63 6.08
CA ARG A 62 -9.52 -11.16 5.03
C ARG A 62 -10.72 -10.42 5.60
N ASP A 63 -11.29 -10.93 6.70
CA ASP A 63 -12.42 -10.31 7.38
C ASP A 63 -12.02 -9.05 8.16
N LEU A 64 -10.76 -8.96 8.55
CA LEU A 64 -10.20 -7.84 9.30
C LEU A 64 -9.55 -6.78 8.41
N TRP A 65 -9.75 -6.88 7.09
CA TRP A 65 -9.19 -5.91 6.16
C TRP A 65 -9.68 -4.49 6.49
N GLY A 66 -8.74 -3.57 6.71
CA GLY A 66 -9.05 -2.18 7.08
C GLY A 66 -9.48 -2.01 8.54
N ILE A 67 -9.24 -2.98 9.42
CA ILE A 67 -9.48 -2.86 10.85
C ILE A 67 -8.15 -2.63 11.58
N THR A 68 -8.10 -1.57 12.38
CA THR A 68 -7.00 -1.26 13.28
C THR A 68 -7.32 -1.79 14.68
N ILE A 69 -6.46 -2.67 15.18
CA ILE A 69 -6.46 -3.08 16.59
C ILE A 69 -5.83 -1.96 17.41
N ASP A 70 -6.61 -1.42 18.34
CA ASP A 70 -6.21 -0.37 19.26
C ASP A 70 -6.54 -0.74 20.71
N CYS A 71 -6.08 0.04 21.67
CA CYS A 71 -6.27 -0.19 23.08
C CYS A 71 -6.98 1.00 23.73
N ALA A 72 -8.12 0.76 24.36
CA ALA A 72 -8.86 1.76 25.11
C ALA A 72 -8.81 1.45 26.61
N PRO A 73 -8.64 2.47 27.48
CA PRO A 73 -8.83 2.30 28.90
C PRO A 73 -10.34 2.14 29.19
N GLU A 74 -10.72 1.04 29.84
CA GLU A 74 -12.09 0.76 30.31
C GLU A 74 -11.98 0.27 31.77
N ASP A 75 -12.55 1.01 32.73
CA ASP A 75 -12.61 0.66 34.15
C ASP A 75 -11.30 0.14 34.78
N GLY A 76 -10.19 0.85 34.52
CA GLY A 76 -8.87 0.50 35.06
C GLY A 76 -8.21 -0.72 34.39
N ARG A 77 -8.82 -1.28 33.33
CA ARG A 77 -8.25 -2.33 32.47
C ARG A 77 -8.04 -1.79 31.06
N LYS A 78 -7.03 -2.33 30.37
CA LYS A 78 -6.76 -2.04 28.97
C LYS A 78 -7.56 -3.02 28.11
N LYS A 79 -8.55 -2.53 27.36
CA LYS A 79 -9.36 -3.34 26.44
C LYS A 79 -8.92 -3.13 25.01
N LEU A 80 -8.71 -4.22 24.29
CA LEU A 80 -8.49 -4.17 22.86
C LEU A 80 -9.81 -3.85 22.15
N ILE A 81 -9.75 -2.87 21.26
CA ILE A 81 -10.88 -2.45 20.44
C ILE A 81 -10.50 -2.58 18.96
N PHE A 82 -11.48 -2.99 18.18
CA PHE A 82 -11.38 -3.06 16.72
C PHE A 82 -11.95 -1.78 16.15
N ARG A 83 -11.09 -0.90 15.64
CA ARG A 83 -11.52 0.32 14.96
C ARG A 83 -11.48 0.09 13.46
N LYS A 84 -12.63 0.21 12.81
CA LYS A 84 -12.67 0.29 11.34
C LYS A 84 -11.94 1.57 10.91
N ALA A 85 -11.01 1.46 9.98
CA ALA A 85 -10.32 2.61 9.41
C ALA A 85 -11.37 3.60 8.89
N LYS A 86 -11.33 4.83 9.38
CA LYS A 86 -12.16 5.91 8.84
C LYS A 86 -11.60 6.27 7.47
N GLN A 87 -12.49 6.52 6.51
CA GLN A 87 -12.12 7.00 5.19
C GLN A 87 -11.34 8.32 5.35
N GLY A 88 -10.02 8.29 5.12
CA GLY A 88 -9.14 9.47 5.21
C GLY A 88 -7.99 9.41 6.23
N GLU A 89 -7.82 8.35 7.02
CA GLU A 89 -6.60 8.18 7.83
C GLU A 89 -5.49 7.47 7.03
N PRO A 90 -4.24 7.97 7.03
CA PRO A 90 -3.13 7.35 6.31
C PRO A 90 -2.81 5.99 6.93
N PHE A 91 -2.78 4.96 6.08
CA PHE A 91 -2.45 3.58 6.41
C PHE A 91 -0.94 3.42 6.68
N ASP A 92 -0.41 3.99 7.76
CA ASP A 92 0.99 3.79 8.13
C ASP A 92 1.15 2.58 9.07
N GLY A 93 1.20 1.43 8.41
CA GLY A 93 1.71 0.18 8.97
C GLY A 93 2.77 -0.38 8.04
N VAL A 94 3.92 0.32 7.98
CA VAL A 94 5.27 -0.18 7.65
C VAL A 94 5.28 -1.56 6.96
N LYS A 95 5.25 -1.54 5.63
CA LYS A 95 6.39 -2.07 4.90
C LYS A 95 7.14 -0.84 4.40
N ASP A 96 8.28 -0.55 5.00
CA ASP A 96 9.37 0.06 4.24
C ASP A 96 9.64 -0.91 3.08
N GLN A 97 8.90 -0.75 1.99
CA GLN A 97 9.41 -1.12 0.70
C GLN A 97 10.44 -0.04 0.41
N ASP A 98 11.71 -0.33 0.69
CA ASP A 98 12.90 0.39 0.20
C ASP A 98 12.98 0.45 -1.36
N GLY A 99 11.84 0.31 -2.04
CA GLY A 99 11.62 0.42 -3.47
C GLY A 99 10.17 0.76 -3.84
N ALA A 100 9.34 1.28 -2.93
CA ALA A 100 8.02 1.80 -3.30
C ALA A 100 8.17 3.24 -3.82
N VAL A 101 7.78 3.45 -5.07
CA VAL A 101 7.74 4.80 -5.66
C VAL A 101 6.80 5.69 -4.82
N PRO A 102 7.28 6.85 -4.33
CA PRO A 102 6.50 7.75 -3.51
C PRO A 102 5.18 8.13 -4.21
N PRO A 103 4.01 8.01 -3.53
CA PRO A 103 2.71 8.33 -4.12
C PRO A 103 2.65 9.76 -4.66
N GLN A 104 3.28 10.70 -3.96
CA GLN A 104 3.35 12.11 -4.37
C GLN A 104 4.16 12.28 -5.66
N TRP A 105 5.26 11.54 -5.84
CA TRP A 105 6.03 11.60 -7.08
C TRP A 105 5.23 11.04 -8.25
N ARG A 106 4.56 9.89 -8.04
CA ARG A 106 3.70 9.28 -9.06
C ARG A 106 2.58 10.23 -9.48
N ALA A 107 1.96 10.92 -8.53
CA ALA A 107 0.93 11.93 -8.80
C ALA A 107 1.48 13.11 -9.61
N ASN A 108 2.61 13.67 -9.20
CA ASN A 108 3.25 14.78 -9.91
C ASN A 108 3.66 14.39 -11.34
N GLU A 109 4.21 13.19 -11.53
CA GLU A 109 4.63 12.71 -12.85
C GLU A 109 3.43 12.43 -13.75
N HIS A 110 2.33 11.92 -13.18
CA HIS A 110 1.07 11.77 -13.89
C HIS A 110 0.49 13.12 -14.33
N GLU A 111 0.47 14.13 -13.46
CA GLU A 111 0.02 15.48 -13.81
C GLU A 111 0.89 16.13 -14.90
N ARG A 112 2.21 15.95 -14.81
CA ARG A 112 3.17 16.41 -15.82
C ARG A 112 2.86 15.80 -17.20
N LEU A 113 2.68 14.48 -17.26
CA LEU A 113 2.36 13.76 -18.51
C LEU A 113 1.00 14.18 -19.09
N LEU A 114 -0.01 14.41 -18.24
CA LEU A 114 -1.30 14.94 -18.69
C LEU A 114 -1.17 16.36 -19.26
N GLY A 115 -0.32 17.20 -18.67
CA GLY A 115 0.01 18.53 -19.20
C GLY A 115 0.62 18.46 -20.60
N GLU A 116 1.59 17.57 -20.81
CA GLU A 116 2.21 17.35 -22.13
C GLU A 116 1.21 16.82 -23.17
N ILE A 117 0.34 15.88 -22.78
CA ILE A 117 -0.73 15.36 -23.66
C ILE A 117 -1.68 16.48 -24.08
N ALA A 118 -2.06 17.36 -23.14
CA ALA A 118 -2.92 18.49 -23.42
C ALA A 118 -2.25 19.48 -24.38
N GLU A 119 -0.95 19.71 -24.23
CA GLU A 119 -0.18 20.56 -25.14
C GLU A 119 -0.08 19.98 -26.55
N ILE A 120 0.23 18.69 -26.68
CA ILE A 120 0.22 17.99 -27.97
C ILE A 120 -1.19 18.04 -28.60
N GLY A 121 -2.24 17.88 -27.79
CA GLY A 121 -3.62 18.03 -28.22
C GLY A 121 -3.93 19.41 -28.81
N ARG A 122 -3.41 20.48 -28.19
CA ARG A 122 -3.52 21.85 -28.72
C ARG A 122 -2.77 22.00 -30.04
N GLN A 123 -1.55 21.45 -30.14
CA GLN A 123 -0.76 21.50 -31.37
C GLN A 123 -1.47 20.77 -32.53
N ILE A 124 -2.01 19.57 -32.27
CA ILE A 124 -2.82 18.82 -33.24
C ILE A 124 -4.05 19.63 -33.68
N ALA A 125 -4.76 20.26 -32.74
CA ALA A 125 -5.93 21.08 -33.05
C ALA A 125 -5.59 22.26 -33.97
N THR A 126 -4.46 22.93 -33.74
CA THR A 126 -3.97 24.04 -34.58
C THR A 126 -3.59 23.58 -35.99
N LEU A 127 -3.11 22.34 -36.15
CA LEU A 127 -2.65 21.79 -37.43
C LEU A 127 -3.79 21.14 -38.24
N ARG A 128 -4.93 20.81 -37.62
CA ARG A 128 -6.07 20.09 -38.22
C ARG A 128 -6.90 20.87 -39.26
N GLY A 129 -6.37 21.95 -39.82
CA GLY A 129 -6.99 22.73 -40.91
C GLY A 129 -6.14 22.86 -42.19
N GLY A 130 -4.90 22.34 -42.21
CA GLY A 130 -3.97 22.54 -43.32
C GLY A 130 -3.92 21.37 -44.31
N SER A 131 -3.98 21.65 -45.62
CA SER A 131 -4.10 20.64 -46.69
C SER A 131 -2.78 20.13 -47.30
N LYS A 132 -1.61 20.42 -46.72
CA LYS A 132 -0.31 20.02 -47.29
C LYS A 132 0.20 18.70 -46.73
N SER A 133 0.88 17.89 -47.53
CA SER A 133 1.48 16.60 -47.14
C SER A 133 2.39 16.71 -45.91
N ALA A 134 3.20 17.77 -45.81
CA ALA A 134 4.05 18.04 -44.64
C ALA A 134 3.26 18.22 -43.33
N LEU A 135 2.04 18.75 -43.39
CA LEU A 135 1.16 18.87 -42.22
C LEU A 135 0.61 17.51 -41.77
N ARG A 136 0.42 16.57 -42.70
CA ARG A 136 0.02 15.19 -42.37
C ARG A 136 1.14 14.44 -41.67
N GLU A 137 2.38 14.56 -42.16
CA GLU A 137 3.55 13.97 -41.49
C GLU A 137 3.72 14.55 -40.08
N GLN A 138 3.59 15.87 -39.94
CA GLN A 138 3.70 16.53 -38.64
C GLN A 138 2.57 16.13 -37.67
N LEU A 139 1.33 15.96 -38.16
CA LEU A 139 0.22 15.42 -37.37
C LEU A 139 0.50 13.98 -36.92
N GLN A 140 1.06 13.15 -37.80
CA GLN A 140 1.37 11.76 -37.49
C GLN A 140 2.46 11.64 -36.42
N VAL A 141 3.49 12.50 -36.48
CA VAL A 141 4.53 12.61 -35.45
C VAL A 141 3.94 13.04 -34.11
N LEU A 142 3.04 14.02 -34.10
CA LEU A 142 2.39 14.49 -32.87
C LEU A 142 1.43 13.45 -32.28
N GLU A 143 0.72 12.71 -33.12
CA GLU A 143 -0.14 11.60 -32.65
C GLU A 143 0.69 10.46 -32.07
N ALA A 144 1.84 10.13 -32.68
CA ALA A 144 2.79 9.17 -32.12
C ALA A 144 3.35 9.65 -30.76
N ALA A 145 3.79 10.92 -30.68
CA ALA A 145 4.28 11.50 -29.43
C ALA A 145 3.20 11.50 -28.33
N LYS A 146 1.94 11.82 -28.67
CA LYS A 146 0.81 11.73 -27.73
C LYS A 146 0.63 10.30 -27.21
N GLN A 147 0.73 9.33 -28.11
CA GLN A 147 0.60 7.92 -27.77
C GLN A 147 1.71 7.46 -26.83
N GLU A 148 2.96 7.85 -27.09
CA GLU A 148 4.09 7.58 -26.20
C GLU A 148 3.87 8.12 -24.78
N LYS A 149 3.25 9.30 -24.63
CA LYS A 149 2.92 9.83 -23.30
C LYS A 149 1.83 9.02 -22.60
N TRP A 150 0.83 8.53 -23.33
CA TRP A 150 -0.15 7.59 -22.77
C TRP A 150 0.46 6.25 -22.39
N ASP A 151 1.41 5.74 -23.18
CA ASP A 151 2.20 4.55 -22.83
C ASP A 151 3.03 4.79 -21.57
N ALA A 152 3.63 5.97 -21.41
CA ALA A 152 4.36 6.37 -20.19
C ALA A 152 3.46 6.43 -18.95
N ILE A 153 2.24 6.99 -19.06
CA ILE A 153 1.24 6.95 -17.98
C ILE A 153 0.88 5.50 -17.65
N ARG A 154 0.63 4.65 -18.65
CA ARG A 154 0.34 3.24 -18.42
C ARG A 154 1.50 2.52 -17.72
N ALA A 155 2.74 2.79 -18.12
CA ALA A 155 3.93 2.23 -17.47
C ALA A 155 4.12 2.73 -16.03
N LEU A 156 3.80 4.00 -15.77
CA LEU A 156 3.83 4.62 -14.44
C LEU A 156 2.86 3.94 -13.46
N TRP A 157 1.69 3.52 -13.94
CA TRP A 157 0.68 2.83 -13.13
C TRP A 157 0.84 1.30 -13.12
N ALA A 158 1.47 0.72 -14.15
CA ALA A 158 1.76 -0.70 -14.22
C ALA A 158 3.02 -1.11 -13.43
N GLY A 159 3.84 -0.16 -12.95
CA GLY A 159 5.10 -0.43 -12.27
C GLY A 159 5.66 0.80 -11.54
N ASP A 160 6.98 0.98 -11.62
CA ASP A 160 7.70 2.08 -10.96
C ASP A 160 7.84 3.34 -11.84
N GLY A 161 7.36 3.31 -13.08
CA GLY A 161 7.48 4.42 -14.02
C GLY A 161 8.92 4.88 -14.27
N GLY A 162 9.92 4.03 -14.02
CA GLY A 162 11.34 4.41 -14.14
C GLY A 162 11.89 5.25 -12.99
N TRP A 163 11.13 5.44 -11.91
CA TRP A 163 11.57 6.17 -10.71
C TRP A 163 12.91 5.65 -10.16
N HIS A 164 13.09 4.33 -10.12
CA HIS A 164 14.32 3.71 -9.62
C HIS A 164 15.52 3.98 -10.54
N LYS A 165 15.31 3.96 -11.87
CA LYS A 165 16.34 4.28 -12.86
C LYS A 165 16.81 5.74 -12.76
N LEU A 166 15.90 6.66 -12.46
CA LEU A 166 16.20 8.10 -12.33
C LEU A 166 16.89 8.43 -11.00
N ASN A 167 16.62 7.67 -9.94
CA ASN A 167 17.16 7.92 -8.60
C ASN A 167 18.32 6.99 -8.22
N GLY A 168 18.85 6.21 -9.16
CA GLY A 168 19.99 5.31 -8.93
C GLY A 168 19.69 4.18 -7.95
N THR A 169 18.42 3.94 -7.64
CA THR A 169 17.96 2.85 -6.78
C THR A 169 17.76 1.59 -7.62
N ALA A 170 18.09 0.42 -7.06
CA ALA A 170 17.85 -0.84 -7.75
C ALA A 170 16.34 -1.01 -7.97
N VAL A 171 15.92 -1.34 -9.20
CA VAL A 171 14.53 -1.70 -9.48
C VAL A 171 14.21 -2.89 -8.58
N PRO A 172 13.25 -2.79 -7.65
CA PRO A 172 12.89 -3.91 -6.81
C PRO A 172 12.44 -5.05 -7.73
N ALA A 173 13.06 -6.22 -7.55
CA ALA A 173 12.71 -7.40 -8.31
C ALA A 173 11.22 -7.66 -8.10
N ARG A 174 10.42 -7.35 -9.13
CA ARG A 174 9.01 -7.66 -9.15
C ARG A 174 8.95 -9.18 -9.11
N ALA A 175 8.48 -9.75 -8.01
CA ALA A 175 8.20 -11.17 -7.92
C ALA A 175 7.24 -11.47 -9.08
N ALA A 176 7.77 -12.15 -10.10
CA ALA A 176 6.99 -12.67 -11.19
C ALA A 176 6.22 -13.86 -10.63
N ASP A 177 4.90 -13.73 -10.57
CA ASP A 177 4.00 -14.85 -10.83
C ASP A 177 3.72 -14.89 -12.34
#